data_AF-A0A2H4SGZ8-F1
#
_entry.id   AF-A0A2H4SGZ8-F1
#
_cell.length_a   1.000
_cell.length_b   1.000
_cell.length_c   1.000
_cell.angle_alpha   90.00
_cell.angle_beta   90.00
_cell.angle_gamma   90.00
#
_symmetry.space_group_name_H-M   'P 1'
#
loop_
_entity.id
_entity.type
_entity.pdbx_description
1 polymer ?
#
loop_
_entity_poly.entity_id
_entity_poly.type
_entity_poly.pdbx_seq_one_letter_code
_entity_poly.pdbx_strand_id
1 'polypeptide(L)'
;MRTDSTHDDAQLAALGHKAELNRNFSMLSMLGLAFAVLNSWTALSASLSVSLSSGGSTSIVWGLVTAGACNLCIATSLAEFLSAYPTAGGQYHWVAVSWPRWVPILSWITGWVNVVGWVALVATNALLSSQLIVGIVHATSGYNVSNWQQFLIYIAFTLVAFLLNAFMNSLLPRIYKGALFWSLGGFAIVSITALACASPNYSSARFVFTEFINHTGWPDGVAWLLGVSKTADAGYAAIRPCPHYRLISLLQLLQGGLGLTAFDSVAHMIEEIPQASKKGPKIMVGCVAIGISTGFVFLIVLLLVAGDIQQVIDSGAGPLLQILINATDSTAGAICLLIFPLVCLAFATISVMTTSSRMIFAFARDGGLPASKFLARVHPQLGLPLNALMLTSVVVVIFGVINIASTNAFNAIISAAVVTLDLSYAMPIAVNCLQGRKTLPDRDWKLPAWLGWTCDTIALSYIAITTVLFVFPPERHVTGSNMNYCIVAFAIILAISIFQWVVDGRKNYTGPRIDAAVVDGAFVPKEEEDTTQTETTENKP
;
A
#
# COMPACT_ATOMS: atom_id res chain seq x y z
N MET A 1 -22.43 -14.05 -18.20
CA MET A 1 -21.01 -13.99 -18.61
C MET A 1 -20.80 -13.23 -19.91
N ARG A 2 -21.37 -13.63 -21.07
CA ARG A 2 -21.26 -12.86 -22.34
C ARG A 2 -22.00 -11.51 -22.34
N THR A 3 -23.10 -11.40 -21.60
CA THR A 3 -23.90 -10.16 -21.45
C THR A 3 -23.28 -9.18 -20.46
N ASP A 4 -22.62 -9.68 -19.41
CA ASP A 4 -21.91 -8.85 -18.43
C ASP A 4 -20.66 -8.22 -19.06
N SER A 5 -19.92 -8.97 -19.89
CA SER A 5 -18.73 -8.44 -20.56
C SER A 5 -19.05 -7.28 -21.50
N THR A 6 -20.15 -7.37 -22.26
CA THR A 6 -20.56 -6.30 -23.19
C THR A 6 -20.96 -5.01 -22.48
N HIS A 7 -21.55 -5.09 -21.27
CA HIS A 7 -21.92 -3.91 -20.49
C HIS A 7 -20.69 -3.25 -19.85
N ASP A 8 -19.81 -4.05 -19.25
CA ASP A 8 -18.56 -3.57 -18.67
C ASP A 8 -17.62 -2.97 -19.76
N ASP A 9 -17.59 -3.55 -20.97
CA ASP A 9 -16.83 -3.01 -22.11
C ASP A 9 -17.41 -1.68 -22.60
N ALA A 10 -18.74 -1.58 -22.66
CA ALA A 10 -19.42 -0.33 -23.01
C ALA A 10 -19.18 0.77 -21.95
N GLN A 11 -19.16 0.42 -20.67
CA GLN A 11 -18.84 1.34 -19.58
C GLN A 11 -17.39 1.83 -19.66
N LEU A 12 -16.44 0.93 -19.97
CA LEU A 12 -15.03 1.31 -20.13
C LEU A 12 -14.82 2.20 -21.37
N ALA A 13 -15.49 1.88 -22.48
CA ALA A 13 -15.50 2.71 -23.68
C ALA A 13 -16.08 4.10 -23.42
N ALA A 14 -17.15 4.21 -22.61
CA ALA A 14 -17.72 5.49 -22.20
C ALA A 14 -16.75 6.34 -21.35
N LEU A 15 -15.77 5.71 -20.71
CA LEU A 15 -14.70 6.37 -19.96
C LEU A 15 -13.46 6.68 -20.82
N GLY A 16 -13.57 6.53 -22.15
CA GLY A 16 -12.51 6.81 -23.13
C GLY A 16 -11.39 5.76 -23.15
N HIS A 17 -11.69 4.54 -22.71
CA HIS A 17 -10.72 3.45 -22.65
C HIS A 17 -11.17 2.24 -23.46
N LYS A 18 -10.25 1.69 -24.26
CA LYS A 18 -10.47 0.42 -24.96
C LYS A 18 -10.17 -0.75 -24.02
N ALA A 19 -11.01 -1.77 -24.03
CA ALA A 19 -10.77 -3.02 -23.32
C ALA A 19 -9.59 -3.78 -23.96
N GLU A 20 -8.38 -3.61 -23.42
CA GLU A 20 -7.15 -4.25 -23.92
C GLU A 20 -6.70 -5.44 -23.06
N LEU A 21 -7.23 -5.57 -21.83
CA LEU A 21 -6.87 -6.62 -20.87
C LEU A 21 -7.95 -7.70 -20.79
N ASN A 22 -7.51 -8.95 -20.58
CA ASN A 22 -8.42 -10.09 -20.47
C ASN A 22 -9.00 -10.22 -19.05
N ARG A 23 -10.32 -10.36 -18.93
CA ARG A 23 -11.03 -10.56 -17.65
C ARG A 23 -10.85 -11.97 -17.10
N ASN A 24 -9.68 -12.23 -16.52
CA ASN A 24 -9.32 -13.55 -15.98
C ASN A 24 -9.51 -13.69 -14.47
N PHE A 25 -9.86 -12.61 -13.74
CA PHE A 25 -9.94 -12.63 -12.28
C PHE A 25 -11.36 -12.82 -11.77
N SER A 26 -11.55 -13.80 -10.87
CA SER A 26 -12.79 -13.91 -10.09
C SER A 26 -12.71 -13.05 -8.83
N MET A 27 -13.87 -12.71 -8.23
CA MET A 27 -13.96 -11.92 -7.01
C MET A 27 -13.04 -12.42 -5.87
N LEU A 28 -13.00 -13.74 -5.66
CA LEU A 28 -12.14 -14.35 -4.64
C LEU A 28 -10.64 -14.18 -4.96
N SER A 29 -10.26 -14.25 -6.23
CA SER A 29 -8.88 -14.03 -6.69
C SER A 29 -8.47 -12.57 -6.46
N MET A 30 -9.38 -11.64 -6.72
CA MET A 30 -9.16 -10.20 -6.54
C MET A 30 -9.10 -9.82 -5.06
N LEU A 31 -9.97 -10.41 -4.23
CA LEU A 31 -9.89 -10.30 -2.78
C LEU A 31 -8.57 -10.89 -2.25
N GLY A 32 -8.16 -12.03 -2.80
CA GLY A 32 -6.87 -12.64 -2.45
C GLY A 32 -5.67 -11.77 -2.84
N LEU A 33 -5.73 -11.08 -3.99
CA LEU A 33 -4.71 -10.10 -4.36
C LEU A 33 -4.70 -8.91 -3.41
N ALA A 34 -5.85 -8.27 -3.18
CA ALA A 34 -5.96 -7.11 -2.30
C ALA A 34 -5.49 -7.44 -0.88
N PHE A 35 -5.89 -8.60 -0.37
CA PHE A 35 -5.46 -9.09 0.92
C PHE A 35 -3.98 -9.50 0.94
N ALA A 36 -3.43 -10.07 -0.14
CA ALA A 36 -2.00 -10.37 -0.22
C ALA A 36 -1.15 -9.10 -0.29
N VAL A 37 -1.65 -8.02 -0.91
CA VAL A 37 -0.99 -6.70 -0.91
C VAL A 37 -0.94 -6.13 0.50
N LEU A 38 -2.06 -6.14 1.22
CA LEU A 38 -2.15 -5.64 2.60
C LEU A 38 -1.38 -6.52 3.58
N ASN A 39 -1.67 -7.82 3.53
CA ASN A 39 -1.20 -8.91 4.38
C ASN A 39 -0.87 -8.46 5.82
N SER A 40 -1.85 -7.80 6.43
CA SER A 40 -1.65 -6.86 7.55
C SER A 40 -0.97 -7.50 8.75
N TRP A 41 -1.41 -8.70 9.17
CA TRP A 41 -0.82 -9.39 10.32
C TRP A 41 0.67 -9.68 10.14
N THR A 42 1.11 -9.99 8.92
CA THR A 42 2.52 -10.21 8.60
C THR A 42 3.29 -8.89 8.49
N ALA A 43 2.75 -7.89 7.80
CA ALA A 43 3.42 -6.60 7.64
C ALA A 43 3.63 -5.89 9.00
N LEU A 44 2.61 -5.94 9.87
CA LEU A 44 2.67 -5.38 11.22
C LEU A 44 3.66 -6.15 12.09
N SER A 45 3.70 -7.49 12.01
CA SER A 45 4.63 -8.29 12.80
C SER A 45 6.09 -8.16 12.34
N ALA A 46 6.33 -8.06 11.03
CA ALA A 46 7.67 -7.84 10.48
C ALA A 46 8.25 -6.46 10.84
N SER A 47 7.39 -5.48 11.12
CA SER A 47 7.77 -4.10 11.50
C SER A 47 7.75 -3.82 13.00
N LEU A 48 7.67 -4.85 13.86
CA LEU A 48 7.56 -4.70 15.32
C LEU A 48 8.75 -3.97 15.97
N SER A 49 9.93 -3.98 15.35
CA SER A 49 11.15 -3.34 15.87
C SER A 49 10.93 -1.85 16.11
N VAL A 50 10.19 -1.22 15.21
CA VAL A 50 9.93 0.21 15.24
C VAL A 50 8.92 0.57 16.33
N SER A 51 7.85 -0.20 16.47
CA SER A 51 6.77 0.09 17.43
C SER A 51 7.07 -0.34 18.87
N LEU A 52 7.77 -1.47 19.07
CA LEU A 52 8.11 -1.92 20.43
C LEU A 52 9.04 -0.92 21.13
N SER A 53 10.01 -0.39 20.39
CA SER A 53 10.97 0.58 20.92
C SER A 53 10.39 1.99 21.10
N SER A 54 9.28 2.28 20.42
CA SER A 54 8.62 3.59 20.42
C SER A 54 7.12 3.43 20.61
N GLY A 55 6.74 3.24 21.87
CA GLY A 55 5.36 3.19 22.33
C GLY A 55 4.96 1.87 22.98
N GLY A 56 5.79 0.83 22.85
CA GLY A 56 5.57 -0.46 23.49
C GLY A 56 4.32 -1.18 23.01
N SER A 57 3.79 -2.07 23.85
CA SER A 57 2.60 -2.88 23.57
C SER A 57 1.34 -2.05 23.35
N THR A 58 1.16 -0.96 24.09
CA THR A 58 -0.01 -0.06 23.97
C THR A 58 -0.10 0.54 22.57
N SER A 59 1.04 0.98 22.04
CA SER A 59 1.17 1.55 20.71
C SER A 59 0.82 0.54 19.61
N ILE A 60 1.27 -0.70 19.75
CA ILE A 60 1.02 -1.80 18.79
C ILE A 60 -0.48 -2.13 18.70
N VAL A 61 -1.15 -2.27 19.84
CA VAL A 61 -2.57 -2.65 19.87
C VAL A 61 -3.47 -1.50 19.45
N TRP A 62 -3.35 -0.35 20.11
CA TRP A 62 -4.26 0.78 19.87
C TRP A 62 -3.92 1.56 18.61
N GLY A 63 -2.64 1.57 18.21
CA GLY A 63 -2.22 2.14 16.93
C GLY A 63 -2.89 1.45 15.75
N LEU A 64 -2.97 0.12 15.76
CA LEU A 64 -3.70 -0.62 14.73
C LEU A 64 -5.20 -0.30 14.73
N VAL A 65 -5.84 -0.26 15.91
CA VAL A 65 -7.29 0.02 16.00
C VAL A 65 -7.60 1.41 15.44
N THR A 66 -6.84 2.43 15.84
CA THR A 66 -7.08 3.79 15.37
C THR A 66 -6.73 3.95 13.90
N ALA A 67 -5.57 3.47 13.44
CA ALA A 67 -5.21 3.50 12.03
C ALA A 67 -6.18 2.69 11.17
N GLY A 68 -6.71 1.59 11.69
CA GLY A 68 -7.71 0.77 11.02
C GLY A 68 -9.05 1.47 10.85
N ALA A 69 -9.54 2.14 11.89
CA ALA A 69 -10.76 2.94 11.78
C ALA A 69 -10.60 4.08 10.73
N CYS A 70 -9.45 4.75 10.73
CA CYS A 70 -9.14 5.78 9.74
C CYS A 70 -9.00 5.22 8.31
N ASN A 71 -8.27 4.11 8.12
CA ASN A 71 -8.12 3.46 6.82
C ASN A 71 -9.45 2.91 6.29
N LEU A 72 -10.34 2.43 7.16
CA LEU A 72 -11.70 2.07 6.75
C LEU A 72 -12.46 3.29 6.23
N CYS A 73 -12.31 4.47 6.85
CA CYS A 73 -12.92 5.71 6.34
C CYS A 73 -12.36 6.09 4.97
N ILE A 74 -11.04 5.98 4.76
CA ILE A 74 -10.43 6.24 3.46
C ILE A 74 -10.96 5.24 2.42
N ALA A 75 -10.97 3.95 2.76
CA ALA A 75 -11.42 2.88 1.88
C ALA A 75 -12.91 3.02 1.50
N THR A 76 -13.79 3.36 2.45
CA THR A 76 -15.22 3.56 2.15
C THR A 76 -15.45 4.79 1.27
N SER A 77 -14.70 5.88 1.47
CA SER A 77 -14.77 7.08 0.62
C SER A 77 -14.27 6.80 -0.79
N LEU A 78 -13.11 6.13 -0.94
CA LEU A 78 -12.60 5.74 -2.26
C LEU A 78 -13.49 4.69 -2.95
N ALA A 79 -14.22 3.87 -2.18
CA ALA A 79 -15.13 2.87 -2.72
C ALA A 79 -16.31 3.50 -3.47
N GLU A 80 -16.75 4.70 -3.08
CA GLU A 80 -17.74 5.47 -3.85
C GLU A 80 -17.21 5.88 -5.22
N PHE A 81 -15.95 6.33 -5.28
CA PHE A 81 -15.30 6.68 -6.54
C PHE A 81 -15.12 5.48 -7.44
N LEU A 82 -14.63 4.36 -6.89
CA LEU A 82 -14.44 3.12 -7.64
C LEU A 82 -15.77 2.57 -8.19
N SER A 83 -16.87 2.75 -7.46
CA SER A 83 -18.20 2.34 -7.91
C SER A 83 -18.72 3.22 -9.06
N ALA A 84 -18.47 4.53 -8.99
CA ALA A 84 -18.87 5.48 -10.03
C ALA A 84 -17.99 5.37 -11.30
N TYR A 85 -16.68 5.22 -11.12
CA TYR A 85 -15.67 5.26 -12.18
C TYR A 85 -14.68 4.10 -12.06
N PRO A 86 -15.09 2.88 -12.46
CA PRO A 86 -14.24 1.68 -12.39
C PRO A 86 -13.17 1.69 -13.49
N THR A 87 -12.09 2.44 -13.29
CA THR A 87 -10.97 2.53 -14.24
C THR A 87 -9.65 2.14 -13.60
N ALA A 88 -8.73 1.56 -14.39
CA ALA A 88 -7.40 1.20 -13.89
C ALA A 88 -6.57 2.41 -13.43
N GLY A 89 -6.91 3.61 -13.91
CA GLY A 89 -6.27 4.86 -13.50
C GLY A 89 -6.60 5.29 -12.06
N GLY A 90 -7.68 4.77 -11.48
CA GLY A 90 -8.03 5.03 -10.07
C GLY A 90 -8.05 6.52 -9.73
N GLN A 91 -7.24 6.90 -8.74
CA GLN A 91 -7.23 8.20 -8.08
C GLN A 91 -7.00 9.38 -9.04
N TYR A 92 -6.04 9.28 -9.97
CA TYR A 92 -5.77 10.41 -10.86
C TYR A 92 -6.91 10.64 -11.85
N HIS A 93 -7.60 9.57 -12.24
CA HIS A 93 -8.77 9.66 -13.07
C HIS A 93 -9.99 10.19 -12.28
N TRP A 94 -10.18 9.73 -11.05
CA TRP A 94 -11.25 10.24 -10.18
C TRP A 94 -11.13 11.75 -9.93
N VAL A 95 -9.90 12.25 -9.74
CA VAL A 95 -9.61 13.69 -9.61
C VAL A 95 -9.92 14.43 -10.91
N ALA A 96 -9.53 13.88 -12.06
CA ALA A 96 -9.77 14.49 -13.36
C ALA A 96 -11.27 14.64 -13.67
N VAL A 97 -12.07 13.60 -13.44
CA VAL A 97 -13.51 13.66 -13.69
C VAL A 97 -14.21 14.57 -12.69
N SER A 98 -13.74 14.58 -11.44
CA SER A 98 -14.40 15.35 -10.40
C SER A 98 -14.15 16.85 -10.54
N TRP A 99 -12.95 17.32 -10.94
CA TRP A 99 -12.65 18.76 -11.01
C TRP A 99 -12.20 19.24 -12.40
N PRO A 100 -13.13 19.58 -13.32
CA PRO A 100 -12.84 19.97 -14.71
C PRO A 100 -11.91 21.19 -14.89
N ARG A 101 -11.90 22.13 -13.94
CA ARG A 101 -11.15 23.40 -14.06
C ARG A 101 -9.62 23.27 -13.88
N TRP A 102 -9.15 22.26 -13.14
CA TRP A 102 -7.72 22.07 -12.83
C TRP A 102 -7.23 20.66 -13.19
N VAL A 103 -7.93 19.99 -14.11
CA VAL A 103 -7.71 18.58 -14.47
C VAL A 103 -6.25 18.24 -14.77
N PRO A 104 -5.54 18.96 -15.66
CA PRO A 104 -4.22 18.51 -16.08
C PRO A 104 -3.21 18.53 -14.93
N ILE A 105 -3.27 19.54 -14.05
CA ILE A 105 -2.31 19.67 -12.94
C ILE A 105 -2.62 18.70 -11.80
N LEU A 106 -3.89 18.65 -11.35
CA LEU A 106 -4.26 17.84 -10.20
C LEU A 106 -4.12 16.34 -10.52
N SER A 107 -4.59 15.90 -11.70
CA SER A 107 -4.44 14.50 -12.11
C SER A 107 -2.97 14.12 -12.34
N TRP A 108 -2.13 15.04 -12.85
CA TRP A 108 -0.70 14.79 -13.00
C TRP A 108 -0.02 14.55 -11.66
N ILE A 109 -0.24 15.44 -10.68
CA ILE A 109 0.36 15.30 -9.34
C ILE A 109 -0.12 14.00 -8.69
N THR A 110 -1.42 13.71 -8.72
CA THR A 110 -1.98 12.48 -8.17
C THR A 110 -1.40 11.24 -8.85
N GLY A 111 -1.27 11.23 -10.18
CA GLY A 111 -0.72 10.12 -10.94
C GLY A 111 0.74 9.82 -10.59
N TRP A 112 1.60 10.85 -10.54
CA TRP A 112 3.01 10.70 -10.19
C TRP A 112 3.22 10.20 -8.77
N VAL A 113 2.51 10.82 -7.81
CA VAL A 113 2.57 10.43 -6.41
C VAL A 113 2.11 8.98 -6.24
N ASN A 114 1.05 8.56 -6.96
CA ASN A 114 0.58 7.19 -6.92
C ASN A 114 1.58 6.19 -7.53
N VAL A 115 2.13 6.48 -8.72
CA VAL A 115 3.14 5.62 -9.38
C VAL A 115 4.34 5.40 -8.45
N VAL A 116 4.86 6.47 -7.85
CA VAL A 116 6.01 6.35 -6.97
C VAL A 116 5.67 5.56 -5.70
N GLY A 117 4.51 5.79 -5.10
CA GLY A 117 4.06 5.03 -3.94
C GLY A 117 4.01 3.54 -4.20
N TRP A 118 3.44 3.12 -5.34
CA TRP A 118 3.40 1.72 -5.73
C TRP A 118 4.79 1.12 -5.97
N VAL A 119 5.70 1.84 -6.66
CA VAL A 119 7.06 1.35 -6.90
C VAL A 119 7.85 1.23 -5.60
N ALA A 120 7.74 2.22 -4.71
CA ALA A 120 8.37 2.20 -3.40
C ALA A 120 7.80 1.08 -2.52
N LEU A 121 6.51 0.77 -2.63
CA LEU A 121 5.89 -0.35 -1.91
C LEU A 121 6.42 -1.72 -2.36
N VAL A 122 6.74 -1.90 -3.65
CA VAL A 122 7.43 -3.13 -4.13
C VAL A 122 8.78 -3.29 -3.44
N ALA A 123 9.54 -2.20 -3.33
CA ALA A 123 10.82 -2.19 -2.64
C ALA A 123 10.66 -2.49 -1.13
N THR A 124 9.66 -1.91 -0.46
CA THR A 124 9.35 -2.20 0.94
C THR A 124 9.11 -3.69 1.18
N ASN A 125 8.27 -4.33 0.36
CA ASN A 125 7.94 -5.75 0.55
C ASN A 125 9.13 -6.68 0.30
N ALA A 126 9.95 -6.39 -0.71
CA ALA A 126 11.18 -7.15 -0.95
C ALA A 126 12.17 -6.99 0.23
N LEU A 127 12.24 -5.81 0.85
CA LEU A 127 13.06 -5.59 2.04
C LEU A 127 12.56 -6.40 3.25
N LEU A 128 11.29 -6.27 3.60
CA LEU A 128 10.72 -7.01 4.75
C LEU A 128 10.92 -8.52 4.57
N SER A 129 10.74 -9.03 3.35
CA SER A 129 11.01 -10.43 3.02
C SER A 129 12.48 -10.81 3.25
N SER A 130 13.41 -9.95 2.82
CA SER A 130 14.85 -10.17 3.04
C SER A 130 15.24 -10.16 4.52
N GLN A 131 14.62 -9.29 5.33
CA GLN A 131 14.90 -9.17 6.77
C GLN A 131 14.52 -10.45 7.52
N LEU A 132 13.40 -11.08 7.18
CA LEU A 132 13.01 -12.36 7.79
C LEU A 132 14.02 -13.47 7.46
N ILE A 133 14.55 -13.54 6.24
CA ILE A 133 15.58 -14.53 5.88
C ILE A 133 16.88 -14.27 6.62
N VAL A 134 17.31 -13.00 6.70
CA VAL A 134 18.48 -12.61 7.49
C VAL A 134 18.31 -13.03 8.95
N GLY A 135 17.11 -12.84 9.52
CA GLY A 135 16.78 -13.29 10.87
C GLY A 135 16.93 -14.80 11.05
N ILE A 136 16.49 -15.61 10.08
CA ILE A 136 16.66 -17.07 10.08
C ILE A 136 18.16 -17.45 10.07
N VAL A 137 18.95 -16.80 9.22
CA VAL A 137 20.40 -17.06 9.14
C VAL A 137 21.08 -16.73 10.46
N HIS A 138 20.75 -15.58 11.06
CA HIS A 138 21.28 -15.20 12.35
C HIS A 138 20.89 -16.20 13.45
N ALA A 139 19.62 -16.59 13.52
CA ALA A 139 19.14 -17.52 14.55
C ALA A 139 19.73 -18.94 14.43
N THR A 140 20.07 -19.39 13.23
CA THR A 140 20.60 -20.75 12.99
C THR A 140 22.12 -20.84 13.09
N SER A 141 22.84 -19.83 12.60
CA SER A 141 24.30 -19.87 12.47
C SER A 141 25.04 -18.88 13.37
N GLY A 142 24.33 -17.94 13.99
CA GLY A 142 24.93 -16.78 14.69
C GLY A 142 25.64 -15.81 13.74
N TYR A 143 25.55 -16.00 12.42
CA TYR A 143 26.21 -15.16 11.45
C TYR A 143 25.48 -13.81 11.29
N ASN A 144 26.22 -12.72 11.44
CA ASN A 144 25.72 -11.37 11.19
C ASN A 144 25.80 -11.08 9.69
N VAL A 145 24.64 -11.10 9.02
CA VAL A 145 24.53 -10.82 7.59
C VAL A 145 24.81 -9.36 7.32
N SER A 146 25.76 -9.10 6.42
CA SER A 146 26.11 -7.74 6.00
C SER A 146 25.11 -7.16 4.99
N ASN A 147 25.04 -5.84 4.88
CA ASN A 147 24.04 -5.15 4.05
C ASN A 147 24.06 -5.58 2.57
N TRP A 148 25.24 -5.87 2.01
CA TRP A 148 25.35 -6.31 0.61
C TRP A 148 24.78 -7.73 0.41
N GLN A 149 24.88 -8.62 1.41
CA GLN A 149 24.28 -9.95 1.34
C GLN A 149 22.75 -9.87 1.44
N GLN A 150 22.23 -8.99 2.31
CA GLN A 150 20.80 -8.71 2.36
C GLN A 150 20.30 -8.15 1.01
N PHE A 151 21.08 -7.28 0.37
CA PHE A 151 20.76 -6.75 -0.96
C PHE A 151 20.68 -7.86 -2.04
N LEU A 152 21.51 -8.90 -1.97
CA LEU A 152 21.37 -10.03 -2.90
C LEU A 152 20.08 -10.82 -2.69
N ILE A 153 19.66 -11.04 -1.43
CA ILE A 153 18.40 -11.69 -1.11
C ILE A 153 17.22 -10.84 -1.59
N TYR A 154 17.31 -9.53 -1.40
CA TYR A 154 16.35 -8.55 -1.92
C TYR A 154 16.19 -8.65 -3.44
N ILE A 155 17.30 -8.65 -4.19
CA ILE A 155 17.27 -8.82 -5.65
C ILE A 155 16.64 -10.16 -6.03
N ALA A 156 16.97 -11.24 -5.33
CA ALA A 156 16.41 -12.55 -5.60
C ALA A 156 14.87 -12.54 -5.50
N PHE A 157 14.31 -11.91 -4.46
CA PHE A 157 12.85 -11.75 -4.33
C PHE A 157 12.25 -10.92 -5.48
N THR A 158 12.88 -9.79 -5.83
CA THR A 158 12.41 -8.96 -6.94
C THR A 158 12.45 -9.72 -8.28
N LEU A 159 13.52 -10.47 -8.55
CA LEU A 159 13.66 -11.28 -9.76
C LEU A 159 12.63 -12.41 -9.83
N VAL A 160 12.42 -13.14 -8.73
CA VAL A 160 11.40 -14.19 -8.68
C VAL A 160 10.03 -13.60 -8.94
N ALA A 161 9.69 -12.49 -8.27
CA ALA A 161 8.43 -11.81 -8.50
C ALA A 161 8.30 -11.33 -9.96
N PHE A 162 9.40 -10.92 -10.61
CA PHE A 162 9.42 -10.45 -11.99
C PHE A 162 9.14 -11.60 -12.95
N LEU A 163 9.85 -12.72 -12.78
CA LEU A 163 9.68 -13.91 -13.60
C LEU A 163 8.25 -14.46 -13.50
N LEU A 164 7.68 -14.52 -12.29
CA LEU A 164 6.30 -14.97 -12.08
C LEU A 164 5.29 -14.04 -12.75
N ASN A 165 5.48 -12.72 -12.61
CA ASN A 165 4.61 -11.74 -13.24
C ASN A 165 4.73 -11.71 -14.78
N ALA A 166 5.93 -11.89 -15.31
CA ALA A 166 6.20 -11.81 -16.75
C ALA A 166 5.78 -13.10 -17.48
N PHE A 167 6.10 -14.27 -16.93
CA PHE A 167 5.96 -15.55 -17.64
C PHE A 167 4.82 -16.43 -17.11
N MET A 168 4.37 -16.21 -15.88
CA MET A 168 3.35 -17.06 -15.23
C MET A 168 2.03 -16.29 -14.98
N ASN A 169 1.71 -15.33 -15.84
CA ASN A 169 0.51 -14.49 -15.76
C ASN A 169 -0.79 -15.32 -15.66
N SER A 170 -0.90 -16.42 -16.41
CA SER A 170 -2.07 -17.31 -16.37
C SER A 170 -2.24 -18.06 -15.04
N LEU A 171 -1.18 -18.16 -14.24
CA LEU A 171 -1.21 -18.80 -12.91
C LEU A 171 -1.54 -17.80 -11.80
N LEU A 172 -1.38 -16.49 -12.02
CA LEU A 172 -1.60 -15.44 -11.01
C LEU A 172 -2.97 -15.53 -10.33
N PRO A 173 -4.11 -15.72 -11.05
CA PRO A 173 -5.41 -15.85 -10.39
C PRO A 173 -5.50 -17.03 -9.42
N ARG A 174 -4.78 -18.13 -9.70
CA ARG A 174 -4.72 -19.30 -8.80
C ARG A 174 -3.79 -19.03 -7.62
N ILE A 175 -2.65 -18.37 -7.87
CA ILE A 175 -1.71 -17.94 -6.83
C ILE A 175 -2.42 -17.07 -5.82
N TYR A 176 -3.19 -16.06 -6.22
CA TYR A 176 -3.84 -15.15 -5.26
C TYR A 176 -4.95 -15.81 -4.45
N LYS A 177 -5.71 -16.75 -5.05
CA LYS A 177 -6.64 -17.59 -4.27
C LYS A 177 -5.87 -18.41 -3.23
N GLY A 178 -4.78 -19.05 -3.64
CA GLY A 178 -3.91 -19.80 -2.73
C GLY A 178 -3.31 -18.92 -1.63
N ALA A 179 -2.86 -17.71 -1.97
CA ALA A 179 -2.27 -16.74 -1.06
C ALA A 179 -3.25 -16.32 0.05
N LEU A 180 -4.53 -16.12 -0.30
CA LEU A 180 -5.58 -15.83 0.69
C LEU A 180 -5.72 -16.96 1.72
N PHE A 181 -5.87 -18.20 1.25
CA PHE A 181 -6.02 -19.36 2.14
C PHE A 181 -4.75 -19.64 2.93
N TRP A 182 -3.58 -19.49 2.30
CA TRP A 182 -2.28 -19.64 2.96
C TRP A 182 -2.09 -18.60 4.06
N SER A 183 -2.44 -17.34 3.80
CA SER A 183 -2.28 -16.27 4.79
C SER A 183 -3.26 -16.41 5.96
N LEU A 184 -4.55 -16.67 5.70
CA LEU A 184 -5.53 -16.89 6.77
C LEU A 184 -5.26 -18.18 7.56
N GLY A 185 -4.84 -19.25 6.88
CA GLY A 185 -4.43 -20.50 7.50
C GLY A 185 -3.16 -20.34 8.33
N GLY A 186 -2.16 -19.63 7.79
CA GLY A 186 -0.91 -19.32 8.48
C GLY A 186 -1.14 -18.46 9.72
N PHE A 187 -1.99 -17.44 9.63
CA PHE A 187 -2.43 -16.65 10.79
C PHE A 187 -3.00 -17.56 11.90
N ALA A 188 -3.93 -18.46 11.56
CA ALA A 188 -4.55 -19.34 12.55
C ALA A 188 -3.54 -20.34 13.15
N ILE A 189 -2.74 -20.99 12.30
CA ILE A 189 -1.73 -21.98 12.71
C ILE A 189 -0.70 -21.33 13.62
N VAL A 190 -0.08 -20.21 13.20
CA VAL A 190 0.95 -19.53 13.98
C VAL A 190 0.37 -19.02 15.30
N SER A 191 -0.84 -18.46 15.29
CA SER A 191 -1.49 -17.98 16.53
C SER A 191 -1.75 -19.11 17.52
N ILE A 192 -2.36 -20.21 17.06
CA ILE A 192 -2.71 -21.35 17.92
C ILE A 192 -1.45 -22.03 18.44
N THR A 193 -0.46 -22.29 17.57
CA THR A 193 0.77 -22.97 17.98
C THR A 193 1.61 -22.12 18.93
N ALA A 194 1.76 -20.82 18.67
CA ALA A 194 2.50 -19.93 19.57
C ALA A 194 1.86 -19.87 20.96
N LEU A 195 0.53 -19.75 21.05
CA LEU A 195 -0.18 -19.80 22.33
C LEU A 195 -0.05 -21.17 23.02
N ALA A 196 -0.19 -22.25 22.26
CA ALA A 196 -0.11 -23.61 22.80
C ALA A 196 1.28 -23.92 23.38
N CYS A 197 2.35 -23.48 22.70
CA CYS A 197 3.72 -23.67 23.18
C CYS A 197 4.07 -22.78 24.38
N ALA A 198 3.54 -21.55 24.43
CA ALA A 198 3.81 -20.62 25.54
C ALA A 198 3.00 -20.95 26.82
N SER A 199 2.02 -21.86 26.74
CA SER A 199 1.16 -22.21 27.88
C SER A 199 1.95 -22.84 29.03
N PRO A 200 1.75 -22.42 30.31
CA PRO A 200 0.81 -21.42 30.82
C PRO A 200 1.43 -20.02 31.04
N ASN A 201 2.66 -19.79 30.55
CA ASN A 201 3.47 -18.61 30.84
C ASN A 201 3.17 -17.45 29.89
N TYR A 202 2.03 -16.79 30.10
CA TYR A 202 1.65 -15.62 29.31
C TYR A 202 2.05 -14.30 29.98
N SER A 203 2.35 -13.33 29.14
CA SER A 203 2.52 -11.93 29.56
C SER A 203 1.21 -11.38 30.14
N SER A 204 1.31 -10.52 31.15
CA SER A 204 0.13 -9.98 31.83
C SER A 204 -0.74 -9.11 30.92
N ALA A 205 -2.07 -9.11 31.12
CA ALA A 205 -2.97 -8.22 30.37
C ALA A 205 -2.62 -6.72 30.56
N ARG A 206 -2.08 -6.36 31.73
CA ARG A 206 -1.57 -5.02 31.99
C ARG A 206 -0.41 -4.68 31.04
N PHE A 207 0.50 -5.63 30.84
CA PHE A 207 1.58 -5.47 29.88
C PHE A 207 1.01 -5.26 28.47
N VAL A 208 0.13 -6.15 27.99
CA VAL A 208 -0.39 -6.11 26.61
C VAL A 208 -1.15 -4.82 26.29
N PHE A 209 -2.00 -4.33 27.20
CA PHE A 209 -2.90 -3.21 26.89
C PHE A 209 -2.45 -1.85 27.42
N THR A 210 -1.49 -1.79 28.35
CA THR A 210 -1.19 -0.54 29.07
C THR A 210 0.29 -0.20 29.24
N GLU A 211 1.21 -1.10 28.89
CA GLU A 211 2.64 -0.81 29.01
C GLU A 211 3.09 0.14 27.90
N PHE A 212 3.82 1.18 28.29
CA PHE A 212 4.37 2.18 27.40
C PHE A 212 5.87 2.24 27.57
N ILE A 213 6.59 2.09 26.44
CA ILE A 213 8.05 2.08 26.37
C ILE A 213 8.47 3.21 25.45
N ASN A 214 9.41 4.06 25.87
CA ASN A 214 9.90 5.18 25.07
C ASN A 214 11.43 5.23 25.07
N HIS A 215 12.04 4.85 23.95
CA HIS A 215 13.49 4.93 23.73
C HIS A 215 13.93 6.08 22.79
N THR A 216 13.00 6.96 22.39
CA THR A 216 13.20 7.94 21.29
C THR A 216 13.82 9.26 21.72
N GLY A 217 13.74 9.59 23.02
CA GLY A 217 14.12 10.91 23.56
C GLY A 217 13.10 12.03 23.27
N TRP A 218 12.02 11.74 22.56
CA TRP A 218 10.87 12.65 22.41
C TRP A 218 9.94 12.58 23.64
N PRO A 219 9.17 13.65 23.94
CA PRO A 219 8.09 13.58 24.93
C PRO A 219 7.13 12.43 24.60
N ASP A 220 6.58 11.78 25.62
CA ASP A 220 5.80 10.53 25.48
C ASP A 220 4.70 10.61 24.43
N GLY A 221 3.97 11.73 24.35
CA GLY A 221 2.96 11.93 23.31
C GLY A 221 3.55 11.90 21.90
N VAL A 222 4.69 12.55 21.67
CA VAL A 222 5.35 12.58 20.36
C VAL A 222 6.00 11.23 20.05
N ALA A 223 6.62 10.57 21.02
CA ALA A 223 7.19 9.23 20.84
C ALA A 223 6.11 8.20 20.46
N TRP A 224 4.96 8.27 21.12
CA TRP A 224 3.82 7.40 20.84
C TRP A 224 3.11 7.75 19.52
N LEU A 225 3.22 8.99 19.02
CA LEU A 225 2.77 9.39 17.68
C LEU A 225 3.73 8.92 16.57
N LEU A 226 5.02 9.11 16.80
CA LEU A 226 6.07 8.90 15.81
C LEU A 226 6.37 7.42 15.62
N GLY A 227 6.40 6.61 16.69
CA GLY A 227 6.73 5.18 16.60
C GLY A 227 8.00 4.94 15.83
N VAL A 228 9.14 5.46 16.29
CA VAL A 228 10.43 5.31 15.60
C VAL A 228 11.52 4.86 16.56
N SER A 229 12.31 3.88 16.14
CA SER A 229 13.32 3.23 16.98
C SER A 229 14.63 4.01 17.09
N LYS A 230 15.28 3.89 18.25
CA LYS A 230 16.70 4.19 18.49
C LYS A 230 17.55 2.97 18.11
N THR A 231 18.71 3.19 17.47
CA THR A 231 19.81 2.19 17.46
C THR A 231 20.87 2.61 18.47
N ALA A 232 21.38 1.64 19.22
CA ALA A 232 22.04 1.83 20.52
C ALA A 232 23.14 2.91 20.56
N ASP A 233 23.00 3.83 21.52
CA ASP A 233 24.10 4.47 22.24
C ASP A 233 23.62 4.89 23.65
N ALA A 234 24.50 4.71 24.62
CA ALA A 234 24.22 4.43 26.03
C ALA A 234 23.46 5.49 26.85
N GLY A 235 22.75 4.99 27.87
CA GLY A 235 22.47 5.69 29.14
C GLY A 235 21.23 6.58 29.16
N TYR A 236 20.09 6.02 29.57
CA TYR A 236 18.93 6.62 30.27
C TYR A 236 17.65 5.86 29.87
N ALA A 237 17.51 4.62 30.34
CA ALA A 237 16.24 3.90 30.30
C ALA A 237 15.43 4.30 31.54
N ALA A 238 14.43 5.17 31.36
CA ALA A 238 13.50 5.51 32.43
C ALA A 238 12.16 4.82 32.15
N ILE A 239 12.01 3.60 32.68
CA ILE A 239 10.71 2.92 32.80
C ILE A 239 9.92 3.68 33.88
N ARG A 240 9.06 4.63 33.49
CA ARG A 240 8.20 5.37 34.43
C ARG A 240 6.73 4.98 34.24
N PRO A 241 6.07 4.42 35.27
CA PRO A 241 4.63 4.25 35.27
C PRO A 241 3.95 5.59 35.57
N CYS A 242 3.43 6.29 34.54
CA CYS A 242 2.71 7.55 34.72
C CYS A 242 1.17 7.36 34.62
N PRO A 243 0.36 7.84 35.59
CA PRO A 243 -1.07 7.53 35.62
C PRO A 243 -2.01 8.57 34.96
N HIS A 244 -1.53 9.71 34.44
CA HIS A 244 -2.41 10.88 34.18
C HIS A 244 -2.62 11.35 32.72
N TYR A 245 -2.19 10.61 31.69
CA TYR A 245 -2.43 10.98 30.27
C TYR A 245 -3.08 9.86 29.43
N ARG A 246 -3.69 8.86 30.09
CA ARG A 246 -4.11 7.58 29.49
C ARG A 246 -5.22 7.62 28.42
N LEU A 247 -5.85 8.76 28.14
CA LEU A 247 -6.99 8.81 27.19
C LEU A 247 -6.83 9.77 25.99
N ILE A 248 -5.80 10.63 25.96
CA ILE A 248 -5.73 11.72 24.95
C ILE A 248 -4.50 11.60 24.02
N SER A 249 -3.65 10.59 24.20
CA SER A 249 -2.52 10.29 23.31
C SER A 249 -2.82 9.04 22.46
N LEU A 250 -3.76 9.14 21.49
CA LEU A 250 -4.43 7.99 20.81
C LEU A 250 -4.17 7.78 19.30
N LEU A 251 -3.13 8.36 18.72
CA LEU A 251 -2.59 8.09 17.36
C LEU A 251 -1.13 7.48 17.13
N GLN A 252 -0.84 6.19 17.37
CA GLN A 252 0.35 5.52 16.78
C GLN A 252 -0.07 5.10 15.36
N LEU A 253 0.00 6.04 14.43
CA LEU A 253 -0.61 5.86 13.10
C LEU A 253 0.32 5.22 12.08
N LEU A 254 1.64 5.29 12.33
CA LEU A 254 2.68 4.91 11.37
C LEU A 254 2.64 3.42 11.00
N GLN A 255 2.74 2.55 12.02
CA GLN A 255 2.77 1.09 11.82
C GLN A 255 1.41 0.57 11.33
N GLY A 256 0.33 1.05 11.96
CA GLY A 256 -1.03 0.67 11.58
C GLY A 256 -1.37 1.07 10.14
N GLY A 257 -0.89 2.23 9.68
CA GLY A 257 -1.01 2.66 8.28
C GLY A 257 -0.26 1.75 7.32
N LEU A 258 1.00 1.42 7.59
CA LEU A 258 1.79 0.54 6.72
C LEU A 258 1.13 -0.83 6.49
N GLY A 259 0.55 -1.43 7.53
CA GLY A 259 -0.15 -2.72 7.40
C GLY A 259 -1.53 -2.64 6.75
N LEU A 260 -2.07 -1.44 6.52
CA LEU A 260 -3.46 -1.24 6.07
C LEU A 260 -3.61 -0.32 4.84
N THR A 261 -2.51 0.20 4.28
CA THR A 261 -2.48 0.97 3.03
C THR A 261 -2.45 0.04 1.80
N ALA A 262 -2.64 0.57 0.59
CA ALA A 262 -2.57 -0.16 -0.69
C ALA A 262 -3.78 -1.06 -1.01
N PHE A 263 -4.92 -0.84 -0.33
CA PHE A 263 -6.21 -1.47 -0.66
C PHE A 263 -6.78 -1.03 -2.02
N ASP A 264 -6.31 0.09 -2.56
CA ASP A 264 -6.61 0.58 -3.91
C ASP A 264 -5.96 -0.27 -5.02
N SER A 265 -5.17 -1.29 -4.68
CA SER A 265 -4.71 -2.31 -5.63
C SER A 265 -5.84 -2.89 -6.49
N VAL A 266 -7.03 -2.99 -5.92
CA VAL A 266 -8.25 -3.43 -6.62
C VAL A 266 -8.61 -2.49 -7.76
N ALA A 267 -8.44 -1.17 -7.58
CA ALA A 267 -8.75 -0.17 -8.60
C ALA A 267 -7.84 -0.33 -9.82
N HIS A 268 -6.54 -0.56 -9.60
CA HIS A 268 -5.57 -0.73 -10.69
C HIS A 268 -5.70 -2.04 -11.47
N MET A 269 -6.48 -3.00 -10.95
CA MET A 269 -6.79 -4.27 -11.62
C MET A 269 -8.28 -4.41 -11.94
N ILE A 270 -9.04 -3.31 -11.84
CA ILE A 270 -10.49 -3.34 -11.95
C ILE A 270 -10.97 -3.67 -13.37
N GLU A 271 -10.14 -3.42 -14.39
CA GLU A 271 -10.44 -3.77 -15.79
C GLU A 271 -10.41 -5.31 -16.01
N GLU A 272 -9.83 -6.09 -15.09
CA GLU A 272 -9.64 -7.54 -15.20
C GLU A 272 -10.69 -8.38 -14.42
N ILE A 273 -11.68 -7.72 -13.77
CA ILE A 273 -12.76 -8.38 -13.00
C ILE A 273 -14.15 -8.10 -13.65
N PRO A 274 -15.07 -9.08 -13.67
CA PRO A 274 -16.44 -8.85 -14.14
C PRO A 274 -17.31 -8.12 -13.09
N GLN A 275 -18.16 -7.19 -13.52
CA GLN A 275 -19.01 -6.34 -12.67
C GLN A 275 -18.18 -5.47 -11.71
N ALA A 276 -17.25 -4.72 -12.29
CA ALA A 276 -16.29 -3.87 -11.62
C ALA A 276 -16.91 -2.88 -10.63
N SER A 277 -17.97 -2.17 -11.04
CA SER A 277 -18.65 -1.14 -10.22
C SER A 277 -19.30 -1.68 -8.94
N LYS A 278 -19.66 -2.98 -8.93
CA LYS A 278 -20.35 -3.65 -7.81
C LYS A 278 -19.39 -4.42 -6.91
N LYS A 279 -18.42 -5.13 -7.50
CA LYS A 279 -17.52 -6.02 -6.76
C LYS A 279 -16.29 -5.29 -6.24
N GLY A 280 -15.74 -4.34 -7.00
CA GLY A 280 -14.56 -3.56 -6.62
C GLY A 280 -14.70 -2.90 -5.24
N PRO A 281 -15.74 -2.07 -5.01
CA PRO A 281 -15.97 -1.40 -3.72
C PRO A 281 -16.01 -2.36 -2.53
N LYS A 282 -16.71 -3.49 -2.69
CA LYS A 282 -16.85 -4.51 -1.63
C LYS A 282 -15.53 -5.19 -1.31
N ILE A 283 -14.72 -5.49 -2.34
CA ILE A 283 -13.40 -6.08 -2.15
C ILE A 283 -12.47 -5.10 -1.42
N MET A 284 -12.48 -3.84 -1.84
CA MET A 284 -11.63 -2.80 -1.26
C MET A 284 -11.91 -2.58 0.23
N VAL A 285 -13.17 -2.40 0.64
CA VAL A 285 -13.52 -2.26 2.06
C VAL A 285 -13.33 -3.59 2.82
N GLY A 286 -13.68 -4.72 2.19
CA GLY A 286 -13.60 -6.03 2.80
C GLY A 286 -12.16 -6.45 3.15
N CYS A 287 -11.19 -6.17 2.28
CA CYS A 287 -9.79 -6.53 2.55
C CYS A 287 -9.20 -5.75 3.74
N VAL A 288 -9.54 -4.46 3.89
CA VAL A 288 -9.14 -3.65 5.06
C VAL A 288 -9.77 -4.19 6.34
N ALA A 289 -11.07 -4.52 6.33
CA ALA A 289 -11.76 -5.08 7.50
C ALA A 289 -11.17 -6.44 7.94
N ILE A 290 -10.82 -7.31 6.98
CA ILE A 290 -10.12 -8.58 7.27
C ILE A 290 -8.71 -8.30 7.80
N GLY A 291 -7.99 -7.33 7.22
CA GLY A 291 -6.65 -6.92 7.67
C GLY A 291 -6.63 -6.42 9.12
N ILE A 292 -7.60 -5.58 9.51
CA ILE A 292 -7.74 -5.07 10.87
C ILE A 292 -8.02 -6.21 11.85
N SER A 293 -8.97 -7.09 11.54
CA SER A 293 -9.35 -8.17 12.45
C SER A 293 -8.24 -9.21 12.63
N THR A 294 -7.61 -9.64 11.54
CA THR A 294 -6.47 -10.59 11.60
C THR A 294 -5.24 -9.97 12.25
N GLY A 295 -4.90 -8.72 11.92
CA GLY A 295 -3.80 -7.99 12.53
C GLY A 295 -3.99 -7.81 14.04
N PHE A 296 -5.20 -7.44 14.47
CA PHE A 296 -5.50 -7.19 15.89
C PHE A 296 -5.34 -8.45 16.74
N VAL A 297 -5.91 -9.57 16.29
CA VAL A 297 -5.78 -10.84 16.99
C VAL A 297 -4.32 -11.29 17.00
N PHE A 298 -3.61 -11.21 15.87
CA PHE A 298 -2.24 -11.68 15.78
C PHE A 298 -1.28 -10.88 16.67
N LEU A 299 -1.40 -9.55 16.70
CA LEU A 299 -0.58 -8.69 17.55
C LEU A 299 -0.81 -8.97 19.04
N ILE A 300 -2.05 -9.21 19.46
CA ILE A 300 -2.35 -9.61 20.83
C ILE A 300 -1.66 -10.94 21.16
N VAL A 301 -1.73 -11.92 20.26
CA VAL A 301 -1.07 -13.22 20.46
C VAL A 301 0.43 -13.05 20.61
N LEU A 302 1.08 -12.30 19.71
CA LEU A 302 2.51 -12.04 19.80
C LEU A 302 2.90 -11.35 21.11
N LEU A 303 2.13 -10.35 21.55
CA LEU A 303 2.40 -9.64 22.81
C LEU A 303 2.18 -10.52 24.05
N LEU A 304 1.23 -11.47 24.01
CA LEU A 304 1.03 -12.43 25.08
C LEU A 304 2.23 -13.38 25.23
N VAL A 305 2.85 -13.78 24.12
CA VAL A 305 3.97 -14.75 24.09
C VAL A 305 5.35 -14.12 23.94
N ALA A 306 5.44 -12.78 23.99
CA ALA A 306 6.67 -12.05 23.66
C ALA A 306 7.85 -12.35 24.59
N GLY A 307 7.58 -12.62 25.87
CA GLY A 307 8.62 -12.80 26.89
C GLY A 307 9.32 -11.48 27.23
N ASP A 308 10.65 -11.50 27.36
CA ASP A 308 11.45 -10.31 27.64
C ASP A 308 11.52 -9.37 26.43
N ILE A 309 10.93 -8.19 26.55
CA ILE A 309 10.85 -7.20 25.47
C ILE A 309 12.20 -6.61 25.12
N GLN A 310 13.12 -6.48 26.08
CA GLN A 310 14.44 -5.93 25.79
C GLN A 310 15.23 -6.92 24.91
N GLN A 311 15.13 -8.21 25.21
CA GLN A 311 15.69 -9.25 24.36
C GLN A 311 15.07 -9.23 22.95
N VAL A 312 13.76 -9.03 22.85
CA VAL A 312 13.05 -8.95 21.56
C VAL A 312 13.50 -7.74 20.72
N ILE A 313 13.71 -6.59 21.35
CA ILE A 313 14.16 -5.36 20.67
C ILE A 313 15.62 -5.49 20.20
N ASP A 314 16.49 -6.07 21.02
CA ASP A 314 17.94 -6.13 20.76
C ASP A 314 18.36 -7.36 19.93
N SER A 315 17.43 -8.27 19.62
CA SER A 315 17.74 -9.51 18.91
C SER A 315 18.11 -9.27 17.45
N GLY A 316 19.28 -9.79 17.04
CA GLY A 316 19.72 -9.82 15.64
C GLY A 316 18.86 -10.71 14.73
N ALA A 317 18.03 -11.59 15.30
CA ALA A 317 17.06 -12.39 14.56
C ALA A 317 15.82 -11.58 14.12
N GLY A 318 15.64 -10.39 14.68
CA GLY A 318 14.47 -9.55 14.52
C GLY A 318 13.34 -9.92 15.48
N PRO A 319 12.45 -8.96 15.83
CA PRO A 319 11.47 -9.14 16.89
C PRO A 319 10.49 -10.30 16.67
N LEU A 320 9.98 -10.46 15.45
CA LEU A 320 9.02 -11.53 15.13
C LEU A 320 9.60 -12.91 15.39
N LEU A 321 10.81 -13.18 14.86
CA LEU A 321 11.44 -14.48 15.06
C LEU A 321 11.84 -14.68 16.53
N GLN A 322 12.34 -13.65 17.21
CA GLN A 322 12.66 -13.74 18.63
C GLN A 322 11.43 -14.06 19.49
N ILE A 323 10.29 -13.43 19.24
CA ILE A 323 9.03 -13.74 19.94
C ILE A 323 8.62 -15.20 19.70
N LEU A 324 8.75 -15.71 18.47
CA LEU A 324 8.45 -17.11 18.18
C LEU A 324 9.43 -18.08 18.83
N ILE A 325 10.70 -17.71 18.97
CA ILE A 325 11.70 -18.48 19.73
C ILE A 325 11.29 -18.53 21.21
N ASN A 326 10.95 -17.39 21.80
CA ASN A 326 10.50 -17.29 23.20
C ASN A 326 9.21 -18.09 23.44
N ALA A 327 8.30 -18.14 22.47
CA ALA A 327 7.05 -18.89 22.58
C ALA A 327 7.23 -20.41 22.44
N THR A 328 8.22 -20.87 21.67
CA THR A 328 8.39 -22.29 21.34
C THR A 328 9.54 -22.97 22.07
N ASP A 329 10.39 -22.20 22.78
CA ASP A 329 11.66 -22.64 23.35
C ASP A 329 12.55 -23.41 22.35
N SER A 330 12.35 -23.21 21.05
CA SER A 330 13.02 -23.95 19.98
C SER A 330 13.20 -23.12 18.73
N THR A 331 14.45 -22.89 18.34
CA THR A 331 14.79 -22.16 17.11
C THR A 331 14.19 -22.85 15.87
N ALA A 332 14.20 -24.18 15.81
CA ALA A 332 13.63 -24.92 14.70
C ALA A 332 12.11 -24.77 14.63
N GLY A 333 11.42 -24.87 15.78
CA GLY A 333 9.98 -24.65 15.86
C GLY A 333 9.58 -23.24 15.44
N ALA A 334 10.32 -22.24 15.92
CA ALA A 334 10.12 -20.84 15.56
C ALA A 334 10.30 -20.59 14.05
N ILE A 335 11.33 -21.18 13.42
CA ILE A 335 11.56 -21.05 11.98
C ILE A 335 10.42 -21.72 11.18
N CYS A 336 9.93 -22.88 11.60
CA CYS A 336 8.78 -23.53 10.97
C CYS A 336 7.54 -22.63 10.99
N LEU A 337 7.30 -21.92 12.10
CA LEU A 337 6.21 -20.94 12.20
C LEU A 337 6.47 -19.69 11.35
N LEU A 338 7.73 -19.24 11.24
CA LEU A 338 8.12 -18.08 10.45
C LEU A 338 7.98 -18.30 8.92
N ILE A 339 8.00 -19.53 8.45
CA ILE A 339 7.78 -19.84 7.01
C ILE A 339 6.42 -19.31 6.54
N PHE A 340 5.38 -19.35 7.37
CA PHE A 340 4.06 -18.83 7.01
C PHE A 340 4.09 -17.33 6.66
N PRO A 341 4.49 -16.41 7.56
CA PRO A 341 4.61 -15.00 7.21
C PRO A 341 5.63 -14.74 6.10
N LEU A 342 6.75 -15.47 6.03
CA LEU A 342 7.74 -15.32 4.95
C LEU A 342 7.13 -15.58 3.56
N VAL A 343 6.38 -16.68 3.41
CA VAL A 343 5.69 -17.02 2.16
C VAL A 343 4.57 -16.01 1.87
N CYS A 344 3.89 -15.48 2.89
CA CYS A 344 2.90 -14.43 2.68
C CYS A 344 3.54 -13.13 2.13
N LEU A 345 4.72 -12.72 2.63
CA LEU A 345 5.46 -11.58 2.06
C LEU A 345 5.94 -11.82 0.62
N ALA A 346 6.27 -13.07 0.28
CA ALA A 346 6.57 -13.45 -1.09
C ALA A 346 5.36 -13.24 -2.01
N PHE A 347 4.16 -13.69 -1.58
CA PHE A 347 2.92 -13.42 -2.31
C PHE A 347 2.60 -11.92 -2.38
N ALA A 348 2.85 -11.16 -1.30
CA ALA A 348 2.69 -9.71 -1.29
C ALA A 348 3.59 -9.03 -2.32
N THR A 349 4.87 -9.44 -2.40
CA THR A 349 5.85 -8.90 -3.36
C THR A 349 5.40 -9.16 -4.80
N ILE A 350 4.91 -10.38 -5.09
CA ILE A 350 4.35 -10.72 -6.40
C ILE A 350 3.17 -9.81 -6.72
N SER A 351 2.23 -9.66 -5.78
CA SER A 351 0.96 -8.94 -5.96
C SER A 351 1.15 -7.43 -6.13
N VAL A 352 1.98 -6.81 -5.28
CA VAL A 352 2.28 -5.37 -5.36
C VAL A 352 3.01 -5.05 -6.65
N MET A 353 3.90 -5.91 -7.13
CA MET A 353 4.56 -5.68 -8.41
C MET A 353 3.59 -5.83 -9.59
N THR A 354 2.64 -6.75 -9.51
CA THR A 354 1.53 -6.84 -10.47
C THR A 354 0.82 -5.50 -10.53
N THR A 355 0.30 -5.02 -9.40
CA THR A 355 -0.45 -3.77 -9.31
C THR A 355 0.35 -2.55 -9.76
N SER A 356 1.61 -2.42 -9.32
CA SER A 356 2.51 -1.33 -9.72
C SER A 356 2.68 -1.25 -11.23
N SER A 357 2.86 -2.38 -11.92
CA SER A 357 3.03 -2.36 -13.37
C SER A 357 1.74 -1.95 -14.10
N ARG A 358 0.55 -2.24 -13.56
CA ARG A 358 -0.73 -1.83 -14.14
C ARG A 358 -0.99 -0.35 -13.94
N MET A 359 -0.62 0.18 -12.77
CA MET A 359 -0.69 1.62 -12.49
C MET A 359 0.25 2.43 -13.41
N ILE A 360 1.49 1.98 -13.61
CA ILE A 360 2.42 2.60 -14.57
C ILE A 360 1.86 2.53 -16.00
N PHE A 361 1.32 1.38 -16.40
CA PHE A 361 0.70 1.20 -17.70
C PHE A 361 -0.48 2.16 -17.92
N ALA A 362 -1.40 2.26 -16.97
CA ALA A 362 -2.58 3.13 -17.05
C ALA A 362 -2.16 4.60 -17.17
N PHE A 363 -1.23 5.06 -16.33
CA PHE A 363 -0.76 6.44 -16.38
C PHE A 363 0.05 6.74 -17.66
N ALA A 364 0.82 5.77 -18.16
CA ALA A 364 1.49 5.88 -19.46
C ALA A 364 0.49 5.92 -20.63
N ARG A 365 -0.60 5.16 -20.58
CA ARG A 365 -1.67 5.13 -21.59
C ARG A 365 -2.29 6.53 -21.76
N ASP A 366 -2.42 7.26 -20.67
CA ASP A 366 -2.92 8.65 -20.65
C ASP A 366 -1.84 9.71 -20.92
N GLY A 367 -0.61 9.31 -21.27
CA GLY A 367 0.49 10.23 -21.57
C GLY A 367 1.14 10.88 -20.35
N GLY A 368 0.92 10.34 -19.15
CA GLY A 368 1.43 10.88 -17.88
C GLY A 368 2.90 10.61 -17.57
N LEU A 369 3.54 9.68 -18.31
CA LEU A 369 4.92 9.26 -18.09
C LEU A 369 5.83 9.53 -19.30
N PRO A 370 7.15 9.74 -19.07
CA PRO A 370 8.12 9.78 -20.16
C PRO A 370 8.13 8.47 -20.95
N ALA A 371 8.34 8.58 -22.26
CA ALA A 371 8.25 7.43 -23.16
C ALA A 371 6.90 6.68 -23.01
N SER A 372 5.81 7.41 -22.76
CA SER A 372 4.44 6.91 -22.63
C SER A 372 4.07 5.87 -23.70
N LYS A 373 4.39 6.13 -24.97
CA LYS A 373 4.15 5.20 -26.09
C LYS A 373 4.84 3.83 -25.93
N PHE A 374 5.99 3.79 -25.27
CA PHE A 374 6.72 2.54 -24.99
C PHE A 374 6.15 1.84 -23.76
N LEU A 375 5.89 2.58 -22.68
CA LEU A 375 5.38 2.02 -21.42
C LEU A 375 3.91 1.57 -21.50
N ALA A 376 3.10 2.22 -22.36
CA ALA A 376 1.71 1.88 -22.62
C ALA A 376 1.54 0.70 -23.60
N ARG A 377 2.62 0.02 -24.02
CA ARG A 377 2.50 -1.13 -24.95
C ARG A 377 2.23 -2.43 -24.18
N VAL A 378 1.12 -3.08 -24.50
CA VAL A 378 0.81 -4.45 -24.04
C VAL A 378 1.54 -5.47 -24.92
N HIS A 379 2.19 -6.47 -24.30
CA HIS A 379 2.89 -7.51 -25.06
C HIS A 379 1.89 -8.49 -25.70
N PRO A 380 1.92 -8.70 -27.03
CA PRO A 380 0.86 -9.44 -27.75
C PRO A 380 0.76 -10.92 -27.37
N GLN A 381 1.87 -11.58 -27.03
CA GLN A 381 1.88 -13.00 -26.64
C GLN A 381 1.60 -13.23 -25.15
N LEU A 382 1.91 -12.25 -24.29
CA LEU A 382 1.84 -12.41 -22.82
C LEU A 382 0.60 -11.74 -22.22
N GLY A 383 -0.05 -10.83 -22.97
CA GLY A 383 -1.26 -10.13 -22.55
C GLY A 383 -1.06 -9.23 -21.34
N LEU A 384 0.15 -8.70 -21.14
CA LEU A 384 0.52 -7.86 -19.99
C LEU A 384 1.49 -6.73 -20.39
N PRO A 385 1.54 -5.62 -19.62
CA PRO A 385 2.42 -4.50 -19.90
C PRO A 385 3.87 -4.79 -19.44
N LEU A 386 4.61 -5.54 -20.26
CA LEU A 386 5.97 -6.00 -19.91
C LEU A 386 6.96 -4.84 -19.70
N ASN A 387 6.84 -3.77 -20.50
CA ASN A 387 7.71 -2.61 -20.40
C ASN A 387 7.54 -1.87 -19.06
N ALA A 388 6.29 -1.73 -18.61
CA ALA A 388 5.97 -1.15 -17.31
C ALA A 388 6.51 -2.02 -16.17
N LEU A 389 6.37 -3.35 -16.28
CA LEU A 389 6.88 -4.30 -15.31
C LEU A 389 8.41 -4.23 -15.20
N MET A 390 9.12 -4.16 -16.34
CA MET A 390 10.58 -4.00 -16.37
C MET A 390 11.02 -2.68 -15.71
N LEU A 391 10.30 -1.58 -15.97
CA LEU A 391 10.58 -0.29 -15.34
C LEU A 391 10.46 -0.39 -13.81
N THR A 392 9.37 -0.97 -13.29
CA THR A 392 9.20 -1.21 -11.85
C THR A 392 10.41 -1.97 -11.28
N SER A 393 10.78 -3.10 -11.89
CA SER A 393 11.89 -3.92 -11.38
C SER A 393 13.23 -3.19 -11.40
N VAL A 394 13.53 -2.41 -12.46
CA VAL A 394 14.78 -1.63 -12.53
C VAL A 394 14.83 -0.57 -11.43
N VAL A 395 13.75 0.18 -11.21
CA VAL A 395 13.70 1.21 -10.16
C VAL A 395 13.80 0.58 -8.77
N VAL A 396 13.15 -0.56 -8.54
CA VAL A 396 13.25 -1.32 -7.28
C VAL A 396 14.69 -1.78 -7.03
N VAL A 397 15.40 -2.29 -8.04
CA VAL A 397 16.82 -2.65 -7.90
C VAL A 397 17.69 -1.43 -7.56
N ILE A 398 17.42 -0.26 -8.17
CA ILE A 398 18.12 1.00 -7.85
C ILE A 398 17.88 1.39 -6.39
N PHE A 399 16.64 1.29 -5.89
CA PHE A 399 16.35 1.50 -4.48
C PHE A 399 17.13 0.54 -3.60
N GLY A 400 17.23 -0.75 -3.98
CA GLY A 400 18.02 -1.74 -3.27
C GLY A 400 19.49 -1.35 -3.06
N VAL A 401 20.11 -0.67 -4.03
CA VAL A 401 21.51 -0.20 -3.93
C VAL A 401 21.67 0.80 -2.78
N ILE A 402 20.65 1.58 -2.45
CA ILE A 402 20.67 2.52 -1.32
C ILE A 402 20.88 1.79 0.01
N ASN A 403 20.37 0.55 0.14
CA ASN A 403 20.55 -0.26 1.35
C ASN A 403 22.02 -0.61 1.63
N ILE A 404 22.85 -0.70 0.58
CA ILE A 404 24.28 -0.94 0.72
C ILE A 404 24.94 0.26 1.42
N ALA A 405 24.52 1.49 1.06
CA ALA A 405 25.07 2.72 1.61
C ALA A 405 24.53 3.04 3.00
N SER A 406 23.21 2.92 3.20
CA SER A 406 22.56 3.22 4.48
C SER A 406 21.20 2.53 4.59
N THR A 407 21.04 1.72 5.64
CA THR A 407 19.75 1.10 6.02
C THR A 407 18.72 2.17 6.42
N ASN A 408 19.15 3.29 7.00
CA ASN A 408 18.27 4.40 7.37
C ASN A 408 17.73 5.14 6.13
N ALA A 409 18.59 5.37 5.13
CA ALA A 409 18.15 5.93 3.86
C ALA A 409 17.19 5.00 3.11
N PHE A 410 17.38 3.68 3.24
CA PHE A 410 16.45 2.71 2.67
C PHE A 410 15.13 2.64 3.44
N ASN A 411 15.14 2.64 4.77
CA ASN A 411 13.92 2.67 5.59
C ASN A 411 13.08 3.92 5.33
N ALA A 412 13.69 5.04 4.97
CA ALA A 412 12.98 6.23 4.53
C ALA A 412 12.13 6.00 3.25
N ILE A 413 12.50 5.05 2.39
CA ILE A 413 11.71 4.67 1.20
C ILE A 413 10.40 4.01 1.64
N ILE A 414 10.43 3.22 2.72
CA ILE A 414 9.23 2.59 3.30
C ILE A 414 8.25 3.68 3.76
N SER A 415 8.75 4.63 4.54
CA SER A 415 7.97 5.78 5.00
C SER A 415 7.43 6.60 3.82
N ALA A 416 8.25 6.85 2.80
CA ALA A 416 7.84 7.59 1.62
C ALA A 416 6.77 6.85 0.81
N ALA A 417 6.80 5.52 0.73
CA ALA A 417 5.79 4.72 0.04
C ALA A 417 4.39 4.92 0.64
N VAL A 418 4.28 4.86 1.98
CA VAL A 418 3.00 5.03 2.68
C VAL A 418 2.47 6.45 2.48
N VAL A 419 3.31 7.46 2.69
CA VAL A 419 2.88 8.86 2.55
C VAL A 419 2.50 9.22 1.12
N THR A 420 3.24 8.73 0.12
CA THR A 420 2.87 8.99 -1.28
C THR A 420 1.53 8.35 -1.63
N LEU A 421 1.28 7.10 -1.21
CA LEU A 421 -0.03 6.47 -1.39
C LEU A 421 -1.14 7.24 -0.66
N ASP A 422 -0.94 7.62 0.60
CA ASP A 422 -1.90 8.40 1.37
C ASP A 422 -2.23 9.75 0.71
N LEU A 423 -1.20 10.48 0.23
CA LEU A 423 -1.40 11.72 -0.50
C LEU A 423 -2.18 11.49 -1.81
N SER A 424 -1.97 10.37 -2.49
CA SER A 424 -2.76 10.01 -3.66
C SER A 424 -4.25 9.79 -3.32
N TYR A 425 -4.54 9.25 -2.13
CA TYR A 425 -5.91 9.03 -1.64
C TYR A 425 -6.57 10.33 -1.19
N ALA A 426 -5.81 11.26 -0.60
CA ALA A 426 -6.33 12.55 -0.16
C ALA A 426 -6.87 13.40 -1.30
N MET A 427 -6.24 13.35 -2.48
CA MET A 427 -6.60 14.20 -3.63
C MET A 427 -8.06 14.05 -4.09
N PRO A 428 -8.57 12.84 -4.46
CA PRO A 428 -9.97 12.68 -4.84
C PRO A 428 -10.93 12.99 -3.70
N ILE A 429 -10.60 12.63 -2.46
CA ILE A 429 -11.44 12.91 -1.28
C ILE A 429 -11.57 14.42 -1.06
N ALA A 430 -10.46 15.16 -1.08
CA ALA A 430 -10.45 16.62 -0.92
C ALA A 430 -11.24 17.32 -2.02
N VAL A 431 -11.05 16.89 -3.28
CA VAL A 431 -11.79 17.39 -4.43
C VAL A 431 -13.31 17.14 -4.29
N ASN A 432 -13.71 16.01 -3.71
CA ASN A 432 -15.11 15.71 -3.41
C ASN A 432 -15.69 16.67 -2.37
N CYS A 433 -14.99 16.86 -1.25
CA CYS A 433 -15.42 17.72 -0.16
C CYS A 433 -15.57 19.17 -0.61
N LEU A 434 -14.58 19.67 -1.35
CA LEU A 434 -14.57 21.05 -1.87
C LEU A 434 -15.72 21.32 -2.86
N GLN A 435 -16.20 20.29 -3.56
CA GLN A 435 -17.35 20.38 -4.47
C GLN A 435 -18.67 19.98 -3.80
N GLY A 436 -18.68 19.83 -2.48
CA GLY A 436 -19.87 19.53 -1.69
C GLY A 436 -20.44 18.13 -1.88
N ARG A 437 -19.64 17.16 -2.36
CA ARG A 437 -20.02 15.77 -2.64
C ARG A 437 -21.17 15.61 -3.65
N LYS A 438 -21.29 16.54 -4.62
CA LYS A 438 -22.37 16.55 -5.63
C LYS A 438 -21.95 16.08 -7.02
N THR A 439 -20.65 15.91 -7.26
CA THR A 439 -20.08 15.64 -8.59
C THR A 439 -20.16 14.19 -9.02
N LEU A 440 -20.33 13.25 -8.08
CA LEU A 440 -20.37 11.83 -8.39
C LEU A 440 -21.74 11.40 -8.94
N PRO A 441 -21.78 10.65 -10.07
CA PRO A 441 -23.01 10.11 -10.63
C PRO A 441 -23.62 9.04 -9.71
N ASP A 442 -24.80 8.56 -10.11
CA ASP A 442 -25.45 7.47 -9.38
C ASP A 442 -24.61 6.20 -9.45
N ARG A 443 -24.56 5.46 -8.35
CA ARG A 443 -23.58 4.39 -8.12
C ARG A 443 -24.12 3.33 -7.17
N ASP A 444 -23.63 2.11 -7.32
CA ASP A 444 -24.04 0.97 -6.49
C ASP A 444 -23.57 1.09 -5.03
N TRP A 445 -22.39 1.68 -4.80
CA TRP A 445 -21.85 1.96 -3.47
C TRP A 445 -21.98 3.44 -3.13
N LYS A 446 -23.02 3.80 -2.38
CA LYS A 446 -23.32 5.19 -1.99
C LYS A 446 -23.37 5.33 -0.48
N LEU A 447 -22.52 6.18 0.08
CA LEU A 447 -22.57 6.53 1.49
C LEU A 447 -23.70 7.54 1.74
N PRO A 448 -24.47 7.38 2.82
CA PRO A 448 -25.35 8.45 3.31
C PRO A 448 -24.57 9.74 3.50
N ALA A 449 -25.18 10.88 3.19
CA ALA A 449 -24.47 12.17 3.16
C ALA A 449 -23.72 12.49 4.47
N TRP A 450 -24.35 12.24 5.63
CA TRP A 450 -23.73 12.47 6.94
C TRP A 450 -22.51 11.57 7.17
N LEU A 451 -22.60 10.30 6.78
CA LEU A 451 -21.53 9.32 6.95
C LEU A 451 -20.38 9.62 6.00
N GLY A 452 -20.70 10.00 4.75
CA GLY A 452 -19.72 10.41 3.76
C GLY A 452 -18.88 11.61 4.20
N TRP A 453 -19.52 12.68 4.69
CA TRP A 453 -18.80 13.85 5.24
C TRP A 453 -17.93 13.49 6.46
N THR A 454 -18.43 12.61 7.32
CA THR A 454 -17.69 12.15 8.50
C THR A 454 -16.45 11.36 8.10
N CYS A 455 -16.61 10.37 7.21
CA CYS A 455 -15.51 9.53 6.70
C CYS A 455 -14.47 10.38 5.96
N ASP A 456 -14.89 11.28 5.07
CA ASP A 456 -13.95 12.14 4.33
C ASP A 456 -13.16 13.07 5.26
N THR A 457 -13.81 13.65 6.27
CA THR A 457 -13.14 14.55 7.22
C THR A 457 -12.12 13.80 8.06
N ILE A 458 -12.47 12.60 8.54
CA ILE A 458 -11.55 11.72 9.28
C ILE A 458 -10.39 11.29 8.38
N ALA A 459 -10.67 10.89 7.14
CA ALA A 459 -9.67 10.48 6.16
C ALA A 459 -8.65 11.60 5.89
N LEU A 460 -9.11 12.80 5.56
CA LEU A 460 -8.23 13.95 5.28
C LEU A 460 -7.43 14.37 6.52
N SER A 461 -8.07 14.36 7.70
CA SER A 461 -7.38 14.69 8.95
C SER A 461 -6.30 13.67 9.28
N TYR A 462 -6.61 12.37 9.13
CA TYR A 462 -5.64 11.29 9.32
C TYR A 462 -4.46 11.42 8.36
N ILE A 463 -4.73 11.57 7.05
CA ILE A 463 -3.67 11.71 6.04
C ILE A 463 -2.81 12.95 6.30
N ALA A 464 -3.40 14.07 6.68
CA ALA A 464 -2.65 15.29 7.01
C ALA A 464 -1.73 15.07 8.22
N ILE A 465 -2.24 14.43 9.28
CA ILE A 465 -1.45 14.12 10.47
C ILE A 465 -0.34 13.12 10.15
N THR A 466 -0.65 12.00 9.47
CA THR A 466 0.34 10.98 9.13
C THR A 466 1.43 11.57 8.25
N THR A 467 1.07 12.29 7.19
CA THR A 467 2.04 12.92 6.26
C THR A 467 3.08 13.75 7.01
N VAL A 468 2.65 14.56 7.98
CA VAL A 468 3.57 15.35 8.81
C VAL A 468 4.45 14.43 9.66
N LEU A 469 3.85 13.48 10.37
CA LEU A 469 4.59 12.57 11.27
C LEU A 469 5.62 11.70 10.56
N PHE A 470 5.33 11.22 9.35
CA PHE A 470 6.24 10.40 8.54
C PHE A 470 7.49 11.15 8.06
N VAL A 471 7.48 12.49 8.13
CA VAL A 471 8.62 13.34 7.76
C VAL A 471 9.48 13.71 8.98
N PHE A 472 8.96 13.53 10.19
CA PHE A 472 9.72 13.83 11.41
C PHE A 472 10.87 12.83 11.62
N PRO A 473 11.98 13.28 12.22
CA PRO A 473 13.11 12.41 12.53
C PRO A 473 12.78 11.42 13.66
N PRO A 474 13.39 10.22 13.64
CA PRO A 474 13.21 9.18 14.65
C PRO A 474 13.50 9.65 16.07
N GLU A 475 14.55 10.45 16.19
CA GLU A 475 15.16 10.86 17.45
C GLU A 475 15.20 12.38 17.53
N ARG A 476 15.14 12.90 18.75
CA ARG A 476 15.19 14.35 18.99
C ARG A 476 16.52 14.97 18.57
N HIS A 477 17.61 14.23 18.71
CA HIS A 477 18.96 14.67 18.32
C HIS A 477 19.29 14.12 16.93
N VAL A 478 19.18 14.97 15.92
CA VAL A 478 19.41 14.58 14.52
C VAL A 478 20.90 14.68 14.18
N THR A 479 21.44 13.60 13.64
CA THR A 479 22.77 13.48 13.04
C THR A 479 22.63 13.12 11.55
N GLY A 480 23.72 13.21 10.81
CA GLY A 480 23.74 12.78 9.41
C GLY A 480 23.50 11.28 9.22
N SER A 481 23.52 10.45 10.28
CA SER A 481 23.24 9.02 10.18
C SER A 481 21.80 8.65 10.58
N ASN A 482 21.14 9.40 11.46
CA ASN A 482 19.80 9.07 11.98
C ASN A 482 18.66 9.97 11.42
N MET A 483 18.96 10.93 10.54
CA MET A 483 17.93 11.79 9.94
C MET A 483 16.92 10.98 9.11
N ASN A 484 15.65 11.36 9.16
CA ASN A 484 14.63 10.78 8.29
C ASN A 484 14.78 11.32 6.86
N TYR A 485 15.31 10.50 5.97
CA TYR A 485 15.51 10.84 4.55
C TYR A 485 14.22 10.85 3.71
N CYS A 486 13.06 10.63 4.32
CA CYS A 486 11.76 10.63 3.63
C CYS A 486 11.54 11.97 2.90
N ILE A 487 11.89 13.10 3.52
CA ILE A 487 11.79 14.42 2.89
C ILE A 487 12.66 14.56 1.64
N VAL A 488 13.82 13.93 1.62
CA VAL A 488 14.73 13.94 0.47
C VAL A 488 14.14 13.11 -0.67
N ALA A 489 13.59 11.94 -0.36
CA ALA A 489 12.87 11.14 -1.34
C ALA A 489 11.69 11.93 -1.94
N PHE A 490 10.89 12.60 -1.11
CA PHE A 490 9.81 13.48 -1.55
C PHE A 490 10.29 14.61 -2.45
N ALA A 491 11.37 15.30 -2.06
CA ALA A 491 11.95 16.38 -2.86
C ALA A 491 12.42 15.90 -4.23
N ILE A 492 13.05 14.72 -4.31
CA ILE A 492 13.48 14.12 -5.58
C ILE A 492 12.27 13.80 -6.46
N ILE A 493 11.24 13.18 -5.90
CA ILE A 493 10.01 12.82 -6.63
C ILE A 493 9.33 14.07 -7.18
N LEU A 494 9.18 15.10 -6.34
CA LEU A 494 8.57 16.36 -6.72
C LEU A 494 9.42 17.08 -7.78
N ALA A 495 10.75 17.05 -7.68
CA ALA A 495 11.64 17.59 -8.70
C ALA A 495 11.49 16.87 -10.04
N ILE A 496 11.44 15.52 -10.05
CA ILE A 496 11.23 14.74 -11.28
C ILE A 496 9.86 15.05 -11.89
N SER A 497 8.80 15.09 -11.07
CA SER A 497 7.44 15.39 -11.54
C SER A 497 7.32 16.81 -12.11
N ILE A 498 7.91 17.81 -11.45
CA ILE A 498 7.93 19.20 -11.94
C ILE A 498 8.76 19.32 -13.22
N PHE A 499 9.94 18.70 -13.26
CA PHE A 499 10.77 18.70 -14.45
C PHE A 499 10.01 18.10 -15.64
N GLN A 500 9.38 16.94 -15.45
CA GLN A 500 8.54 16.32 -16.47
C GLN A 500 7.33 17.18 -16.86
N TRP A 501 6.69 17.84 -15.90
CA TRP A 501 5.60 18.77 -16.17
C TRP A 501 6.06 19.92 -17.09
N VAL A 502 7.23 20.51 -16.80
CA VAL A 502 7.77 21.64 -17.58
C VAL A 502 8.22 21.21 -18.98
N VAL A 503 8.85 20.05 -19.11
CA VAL A 503 9.43 19.57 -20.38
C VAL A 503 8.36 19.01 -21.31
N ASP A 504 7.48 18.15 -20.81
CA ASP A 504 6.57 17.32 -21.62
C ASP A 504 5.10 17.50 -21.20
N GLY A 505 4.80 17.44 -19.90
CA GLY A 505 3.43 17.43 -19.36
C GLY A 505 2.60 18.64 -19.79
N ARG A 506 3.13 19.87 -19.72
CA ARG A 506 2.42 21.09 -20.14
C ARG A 506 2.01 21.10 -21.62
N LYS A 507 2.71 20.35 -22.46
CA LYS A 507 2.49 20.33 -23.92
C LYS A 507 1.63 19.15 -24.36
N ASN A 508 1.81 18.00 -23.72
CA ASN A 508 1.27 16.72 -24.20
C ASN A 508 0.26 16.06 -23.25
N TYR A 509 0.16 16.49 -21.98
CA TYR A 509 -0.76 15.91 -21.01
C TYR A 509 -2.01 16.77 -20.85
N THR A 510 -3.14 16.26 -21.33
CA THR A 510 -4.46 16.91 -21.24
C THR A 510 -5.31 16.35 -20.10
N GLY A 511 -4.80 15.39 -19.33
CA GLY A 511 -5.57 14.54 -18.44
C GLY A 511 -6.02 13.23 -19.13
N PRO A 512 -6.67 12.33 -18.37
CA PRO A 512 -7.26 11.10 -18.92
C PRO A 512 -8.19 11.44 -20.08
N ARG A 513 -8.09 10.68 -21.18
CA ARG A 513 -8.97 10.89 -22.33
C ARG A 513 -10.36 10.39 -21.96
N ILE A 514 -11.29 11.29 -21.71
CA ILE A 514 -12.69 10.98 -21.43
C ILE A 514 -13.50 11.37 -22.67
N ASP A 515 -14.08 10.39 -23.36
CA ASP A 515 -14.86 10.62 -24.59
C ASP A 515 -16.32 11.06 -24.33
N ALA A 516 -16.75 11.09 -23.06
CA ALA A 516 -18.09 11.53 -22.67
C ALA A 516 -18.09 12.94 -22.04
N ALA A 517 -19.01 13.79 -22.48
CA ALA A 517 -19.40 14.96 -21.71
C ALA A 517 -20.40 14.52 -20.63
N VAL A 518 -20.09 14.78 -19.36
CA VAL A 518 -21.05 14.59 -18.27
C VAL A 518 -22.04 15.75 -18.31
N VAL A 519 -23.20 15.54 -18.94
CA VAL A 519 -24.34 16.46 -18.89
C VAL A 519 -25.45 15.75 -18.09
N ASP A 520 -25.87 16.36 -16.99
CA ASP A 520 -26.97 15.88 -16.13
C ASP A 520 -26.89 14.41 -15.66
N GLY A 521 -25.68 13.93 -15.39
CA GLY A 521 -25.48 12.62 -14.74
C GLY A 521 -25.75 11.41 -15.63
N ALA A 522 -25.97 11.59 -16.93
CA ALA A 522 -26.01 10.53 -17.92
C ALA A 522 -24.76 10.57 -18.82
N PHE A 523 -24.19 9.40 -19.11
CA PHE A 523 -23.12 9.28 -20.09
C PHE A 523 -23.70 9.43 -21.50
N VAL A 524 -23.44 10.57 -22.13
CA VAL A 524 -23.74 10.77 -23.55
C VAL A 524 -22.41 10.66 -24.31
N PRO A 525 -22.25 9.69 -25.24
CA PRO A 525 -21.10 9.65 -26.14
C PRO A 525 -21.02 10.99 -26.88
N LYS A 526 -19.82 11.56 -27.06
CA LYS A 526 -19.65 12.61 -28.06
C LYS A 526 -20.11 12.06 -29.41
N GLU A 527 -21.16 12.65 -29.97
CA GLU A 527 -21.46 12.44 -31.39
C GLU A 527 -20.23 12.89 -32.17
N GLU A 528 -19.65 11.97 -32.95
CA GLU A 528 -18.69 12.33 -33.98
C GLU A 528 -19.38 13.35 -34.89
N GLU A 529 -18.86 14.58 -34.97
CA GLU A 529 -19.20 15.48 -36.06
C GLU A 529 -18.80 14.78 -37.35
N ASP A 530 -19.77 14.14 -37.99
CA ASP A 530 -19.64 13.53 -39.30
C ASP A 530 -19.32 14.66 -40.30
N THR A 531 -18.02 14.86 -40.58
CA THR A 531 -17.56 15.64 -41.71
C THR A 531 -17.93 14.90 -42.99
N THR A 532 -19.21 14.95 -43.38
CA THR A 532 -19.64 14.61 -44.74
C THR A 532 -19.29 15.78 -45.66
N GLN A 533 -18.01 15.89 -46.02
CA GLN A 533 -17.61 16.56 -47.25
C GLN A 533 -17.67 15.53 -48.38
N THR A 534 -18.78 15.47 -49.12
CA THR A 534 -18.79 14.86 -50.45
C THR A 534 -19.75 15.59 -51.38
N GLU A 535 -19.13 16.41 -52.23
CA GLU A 535 -19.46 16.63 -53.65
C GLU A 535 -20.84 17.20 -54.01
N THR A 536 -20.84 18.53 -54.18
CA THR A 536 -21.64 19.22 -55.21
C THR A 536 -21.33 18.65 -56.60
N THR A 537 -22.13 17.68 -57.07
CA THR A 537 -22.32 17.46 -58.51
C THR A 537 -23.27 18.51 -59.05
N GLU A 538 -22.67 19.54 -59.65
CA GLU A 538 -23.30 20.52 -60.51
C GLU A 538 -23.90 19.79 -61.73
N ASN A 539 -25.22 19.87 -61.86
CA ASN A 539 -25.95 19.30 -62.99
C ASN A 539 -26.83 20.41 -63.56
N LYS A 540 -26.41 21.00 -64.69
CA LYS A 540 -27.32 21.53 -65.73
C LYS A 540 -26.56 21.68 -67.06
N PRO A 541 -27.25 21.44 -68.20
CA PRO A 541 -26.65 21.33 -69.52
C PRO A 541 -26.15 22.65 -70.10
#